data_AF-A0A1I5TB48-F1
#
_entry.id   AF-A0A1I5TB48-F1
#
_cell.length_a   1.000
_cell.length_b   1.000
_cell.length_c   1.000
_cell.angle_alpha   90.00
_cell.angle_beta   90.00
_cell.angle_gamma   90.00
#
_symmetry.space_group_name_H-M   'P 1'
#
loop_
_entity.id
_entity.type
_entity.pdbx_description
1 polymer ?
#
loop_
_entity_poly.entity_id
_entity_poly.type
_entity_poly.pdbx_seq_one_letter_code
_entity_poly.pdbx_strand_id
1 'polypeptide(L)'
;MMAYLKQEEHKDFIFLTLTAPNVPADELDDEIKRYNHAFKKLMERQEVKKIVKGYARKLEITYNEERNDYHPHFHVLIAVNKSYFTNTKQYISRDRWLELWKQVTKNPLITQVDVRKVCQGENDKVYEIAKYSAKESDYLVSQEVFEVFYRALKGKRLIVYSGLFKEAMTKFKNGELEAYKEKDMTNYVYAIMYNWGDKKYLELEKRLLTDDEMKEVNGQMVNEKDIE
;
A
#
# COMPACT_ATOMS: atom_id res chain seq x y z
N MET A 1 3.54 4.26 12.85
CA MET A 1 4.66 3.36 12.43
C MET A 1 5.80 4.09 11.72
N MET A 2 5.56 4.84 10.63
CA MET A 2 6.64 5.52 9.92
C MET A 2 7.34 6.61 10.74
N ALA A 3 6.58 7.35 11.55
CA ALA A 3 7.13 8.31 12.50
C ALA A 3 8.17 7.64 13.42
N TYR A 4 7.83 6.49 14.02
CA TYR A 4 8.77 5.67 14.79
C TYR A 4 10.03 5.29 14.00
N LEU A 5 9.86 4.72 12.79
CA LEU A 5 11.01 4.32 11.95
C LEU A 5 11.90 5.51 11.51
N LYS A 6 11.33 6.71 11.42
CA LYS A 6 12.08 7.92 11.06
C LYS A 6 12.80 8.53 12.26
N GLN A 7 12.11 8.59 13.40
CA GLN A 7 12.58 9.23 14.63
C GLN A 7 13.58 8.33 15.36
N GLU A 8 13.19 7.09 15.64
CA GLU A 8 13.98 6.15 16.45
C GLU A 8 14.98 5.35 15.61
N GLU A 9 14.54 4.75 14.50
CA GLU A 9 15.43 3.93 13.66
C GLU A 9 16.28 4.77 12.70
N HIS A 10 16.07 6.10 12.70
CA HIS A 10 16.75 7.08 11.85
C HIS A 10 16.79 6.68 10.36
N LYS A 11 15.66 6.17 9.84
CA LYS A 11 15.53 5.77 8.42
C LYS A 11 14.86 6.84 7.58
N ASP A 12 15.15 6.78 6.28
CA ASP A 12 14.37 7.43 5.24
C ASP A 12 13.65 6.34 4.41
N PHE A 13 12.73 6.75 3.54
CA PHE A 13 11.94 5.82 2.75
C PHE A 13 12.01 6.11 1.25
N ILE A 14 11.96 5.03 0.47
CA ILE A 14 11.66 5.07 -0.96
C ILE A 14 10.35 4.34 -1.21
N PHE A 15 9.58 4.85 -2.16
CA PHE A 15 8.41 4.20 -2.71
C PHE A 15 8.78 3.64 -4.08
N LEU A 16 8.60 2.34 -4.26
CA LEU A 16 8.93 1.61 -5.47
C LEU A 16 7.66 0.94 -6.01
N THR A 17 7.29 1.26 -7.23
CA THR A 17 6.23 0.59 -7.98
C THR A 17 6.83 -0.35 -9.01
N LEU A 18 6.52 -1.64 -8.89
CA LEU A 18 6.95 -2.68 -9.82
C LEU A 18 5.73 -3.15 -10.63
N THR A 19 5.77 -2.97 -11.94
CA THR A 19 4.64 -3.28 -12.82
C THR A 19 4.84 -4.61 -13.57
N ALA A 20 3.73 -5.12 -14.10
CA ALA A 20 3.66 -6.25 -15.02
C ALA A 20 3.22 -5.82 -16.42
N PRO A 21 3.47 -6.60 -17.48
CA PRO A 21 2.58 -6.57 -18.63
C PRO A 21 1.17 -6.99 -18.20
N ASN A 22 0.18 -6.48 -18.92
CA ASN A 22 -1.19 -6.92 -18.72
C ASN A 22 -1.34 -8.39 -19.15
N VAL A 23 -2.22 -9.11 -18.47
CA VAL A 23 -2.50 -10.53 -18.71
C VAL A 23 -4.00 -10.78 -18.76
N PRO A 24 -4.46 -11.76 -19.56
CA PRO A 24 -5.85 -12.17 -19.54
C PRO A 24 -6.21 -12.84 -18.20
N ALA A 25 -7.51 -12.97 -17.94
CA ALA A 25 -8.04 -13.47 -16.66
C ALA A 25 -7.49 -14.84 -16.24
N ASP A 26 -7.32 -15.75 -17.19
CA ASP A 26 -6.87 -17.13 -16.99
C ASP A 26 -5.37 -17.22 -16.64
N GLU A 27 -4.57 -16.23 -17.03
CA GLU A 27 -3.14 -16.17 -16.73
C GLU A 27 -2.81 -15.39 -15.44
N LEU A 28 -3.77 -14.64 -14.89
CA LEU A 28 -3.54 -13.70 -13.79
C LEU A 28 -2.97 -14.35 -12.52
N ASP A 29 -3.50 -15.51 -12.11
CA ASP A 29 -3.03 -16.20 -10.90
C ASP A 29 -1.57 -16.65 -11.04
N ASP A 30 -1.19 -17.13 -12.22
CA ASP A 30 0.16 -17.60 -12.50
C ASP A 30 1.14 -16.44 -12.69
N GLU A 31 0.72 -15.32 -13.27
CA GLU A 31 1.50 -14.08 -13.30
C GLU A 31 1.78 -13.60 -11.87
N ILE A 32 0.76 -13.57 -11.00
CA ILE A 32 0.93 -13.18 -9.58
C ILE A 32 1.92 -14.10 -8.86
N LYS A 33 1.86 -15.43 -9.07
CA LYS A 33 2.83 -16.37 -8.49
C LYS A 33 4.26 -16.10 -8.98
N ARG A 34 4.43 -15.94 -10.30
CA ARG A 34 5.73 -15.59 -10.90
C ARG A 34 6.28 -14.28 -10.32
N TYR A 35 5.41 -13.32 -10.06
CA TYR A 35 5.78 -11.98 -9.60
C TYR A 35 6.17 -11.98 -8.13
N ASN A 36 5.47 -12.74 -7.29
CA ASN A 36 5.88 -12.95 -5.92
C ASN A 36 7.28 -13.60 -5.84
N HIS A 37 7.56 -14.58 -6.71
CA HIS A 37 8.88 -15.21 -6.79
C HIS A 37 9.97 -14.26 -7.30
N ALA A 38 9.67 -13.48 -8.33
CA ALA A 38 10.56 -12.45 -8.86
C ALA A 38 10.87 -11.38 -7.80
N PHE A 39 9.86 -10.93 -7.05
CA PHE A 39 10.03 -9.97 -5.97
C PHE A 39 10.96 -10.52 -4.87
N LYS A 40 10.78 -11.79 -4.47
CA LYS A 40 11.69 -12.45 -3.52
C LYS A 40 13.14 -12.42 -4.02
N LYS A 41 13.37 -12.82 -5.28
CA LYS A 41 14.69 -12.77 -5.90
C LYS A 41 15.27 -11.36 -5.97
N LEU A 42 14.44 -10.35 -6.22
CA LEU A 42 14.86 -8.94 -6.24
C LEU A 42 15.41 -8.54 -4.87
N MET A 43 14.67 -8.85 -3.79
CA MET A 43 15.10 -8.55 -2.42
C MET A 43 16.36 -9.32 -2.00
N GLU A 44 16.64 -10.47 -2.62
CA GLU A 44 17.83 -11.29 -2.38
C GLU A 44 19.07 -10.82 -3.17
N ARG A 45 18.93 -9.93 -4.17
CA ARG A 45 20.07 -9.35 -4.89
C ARG A 45 20.97 -8.58 -3.92
N GLN A 46 22.28 -8.77 -4.03
CA GLN A 46 23.24 -8.21 -3.07
C GLN A 46 23.16 -6.68 -2.96
N GLU A 47 22.99 -5.96 -4.06
CA GLU A 47 22.85 -4.50 -4.04
C GLU A 47 21.55 -4.03 -3.36
N VAL A 48 20.44 -4.76 -3.58
CA VAL A 48 19.14 -4.48 -2.95
C VAL A 48 19.17 -4.84 -1.47
N LYS A 49 19.67 -6.03 -1.12
CA LYS A 49 19.78 -6.51 0.26
C LYS A 49 20.63 -5.58 1.13
N LYS A 50 21.64 -4.92 0.57
CA LYS A 50 22.47 -3.96 1.30
C LYS A 50 21.69 -2.72 1.74
N ILE A 51 20.76 -2.24 0.91
CA ILE A 51 20.05 -0.97 1.15
C ILE A 51 18.70 -1.15 1.83
N VAL A 52 18.00 -2.25 1.57
CA VAL A 52 16.68 -2.54 2.15
C VAL A 52 16.84 -2.95 3.62
N LYS A 53 16.33 -2.12 4.55
CA LYS A 53 16.28 -2.44 5.99
C LYS A 53 14.94 -3.04 6.43
N GLY A 54 13.94 -2.89 5.58
CA GLY A 54 12.62 -3.45 5.73
C GLY A 54 11.71 -2.90 4.65
N TYR A 55 10.56 -3.52 4.44
CA TYR A 55 9.56 -3.01 3.51
C TYR A 55 8.14 -3.40 3.92
N ALA A 56 7.18 -2.59 3.48
CA ALA A 56 5.79 -2.97 3.34
C ALA A 56 5.49 -3.08 1.83
N ARG A 57 4.94 -4.21 1.39
CA ARG A 57 4.57 -4.45 -0.01
C ARG A 57 3.09 -4.77 -0.12
N LYS A 58 2.40 -4.10 -1.04
CA LYS A 58 1.01 -4.36 -1.42
C LYS A 58 0.94 -4.91 -2.85
N LEU A 59 0.19 -5.98 -3.06
CA LEU A 59 -0.27 -6.41 -4.40
C LEU A 59 -1.54 -5.63 -4.75
N GLU A 60 -1.52 -4.98 -5.90
CA GLU A 60 -2.67 -4.31 -6.49
C GLU A 60 -2.87 -4.84 -7.92
N ILE A 61 -4.13 -4.89 -8.37
CA ILE A 61 -4.49 -5.32 -9.71
C ILE A 61 -5.47 -4.28 -10.24
N THR A 62 -5.19 -3.72 -11.41
CA THR A 62 -6.15 -2.86 -12.13
C THR A 62 -6.72 -3.60 -13.32
N TYR A 63 -7.96 -3.27 -13.69
CA TYR A 63 -8.64 -3.85 -14.85
C TYR A 63 -8.72 -2.83 -15.98
N ASN A 64 -8.43 -3.26 -17.21
CA ASN A 64 -8.61 -2.44 -18.40
C ASN A 64 -9.82 -2.95 -19.19
N GLU A 65 -10.89 -2.15 -19.22
CA GLU A 65 -12.15 -2.54 -19.87
C GLU A 65 -12.03 -2.64 -21.41
N GLU A 66 -11.26 -1.75 -22.05
CA GLU A 66 -11.12 -1.72 -23.51
C GLU A 66 -10.39 -2.97 -24.04
N ARG A 67 -9.39 -3.46 -23.30
CA ARG A 67 -8.61 -4.65 -23.67
C ARG A 67 -9.07 -5.93 -22.99
N ASN A 68 -9.95 -5.82 -22.00
CA ASN A 68 -10.38 -6.91 -21.12
C ASN A 68 -9.20 -7.69 -20.52
N ASP A 69 -8.24 -6.95 -19.96
CA ASP A 69 -7.02 -7.50 -19.37
C ASP A 69 -6.74 -6.91 -17.98
N TYR A 70 -5.87 -7.59 -17.23
CA TYR A 70 -5.57 -7.29 -15.83
C TYR A 70 -4.11 -6.91 -15.68
N HIS A 71 -3.84 -5.92 -14.83
CA HIS A 71 -2.50 -5.39 -14.61
C HIS A 71 -2.09 -5.55 -13.13
N PRO A 72 -1.45 -6.68 -12.77
CA PRO A 72 -0.90 -6.85 -11.44
C PRO A 72 0.34 -5.97 -11.24
N HIS A 73 0.43 -5.29 -10.11
CA HIS A 73 1.60 -4.49 -9.75
C HIS A 73 1.83 -4.47 -8.24
N PHE A 74 3.07 -4.17 -7.85
CA PHE A 74 3.43 -4.01 -6.44
C PHE A 74 3.72 -2.55 -6.14
N HIS A 75 3.09 -2.08 -5.07
CA HIS A 75 3.56 -0.89 -4.36
C HIS A 75 4.40 -1.32 -3.18
N VAL A 76 5.61 -0.77 -3.06
CA VAL A 76 6.60 -1.18 -2.07
C VAL A 76 7.15 0.06 -1.38
N LEU A 77 6.84 0.20 -0.10
CA LEU A 77 7.47 1.19 0.76
C LEU A 77 8.69 0.55 1.43
N ILE A 78 9.89 1.07 1.16
CA ILE A 78 11.16 0.49 1.59
C ILE A 78 11.85 1.45 2.56
N ALA A 79 12.25 0.94 3.72
CA ALA A 79 13.11 1.65 4.66
C ALA A 79 14.58 1.53 4.24
N VAL A 80 15.26 2.67 4.11
CA VAL A 80 16.68 2.78 3.76
C VAL A 80 17.41 3.66 4.77
N ASN A 81 18.74 3.55 4.83
CA ASN A 81 19.54 4.50 5.60
C ASN A 81 19.42 5.91 5.02
N LYS A 82 19.47 6.96 5.86
CA LYS A 82 19.49 8.37 5.40
C LYS A 82 20.59 8.66 4.37
N SER A 83 21.71 7.96 4.45
CA SER A 83 22.81 8.04 3.49
C SER A 83 22.48 7.53 2.08
N TYR A 84 21.34 6.86 1.88
CA TYR A 84 20.98 6.27 0.58
C TYR A 84 20.98 7.30 -0.56
N PHE A 85 20.52 8.52 -0.28
CA PHE A 85 20.43 9.59 -1.28
C PHE A 85 21.73 10.39 -1.46
N THR A 86 22.72 10.20 -0.58
CA THR A 86 24.00 10.92 -0.63
C THR A 86 25.17 10.00 -0.97
N ASN A 87 25.06 8.70 -0.71
CA ASN A 87 26.08 7.71 -0.99
C ASN A 87 25.84 7.04 -2.35
N THR A 88 26.61 7.45 -3.35
CA THR A 88 26.54 6.94 -4.73
C THR A 88 26.80 5.44 -4.85
N LYS A 89 27.50 4.81 -3.90
CA LYS A 89 27.73 3.35 -3.89
C LYS A 89 26.50 2.55 -3.43
N GLN A 90 25.54 3.20 -2.79
CA GLN A 90 24.32 2.57 -2.27
C GLN A 90 23.08 2.96 -3.09
N TYR A 91 23.09 4.13 -3.70
CA TYR A 91 21.97 4.61 -4.50
C TYR A 91 21.68 3.68 -5.69
N ILE A 92 20.41 3.27 -5.86
CA ILE A 92 19.95 2.49 -7.00
C ILE A 92 19.04 3.39 -7.83
N SER A 93 19.47 3.72 -9.05
CA SER A 93 18.70 4.56 -9.96
C SER A 93 17.45 3.83 -10.47
N ARG A 94 16.48 4.59 -11.00
CA ARG A 94 15.28 4.02 -11.65
C ARG A 94 15.63 3.00 -12.72
N ASP A 95 16.58 3.32 -13.59
CA ASP A 95 16.97 2.42 -14.68
C ASP A 95 17.64 1.15 -14.16
N ARG A 96 18.41 1.24 -13.07
CA ARG A 96 18.96 0.06 -12.42
C ARG A 96 17.87 -0.80 -11.77
N TRP A 97 16.87 -0.19 -11.13
CA TRP A 97 15.69 -0.91 -10.64
C TRP A 97 14.94 -1.63 -11.77
N LEU A 98 14.74 -0.96 -12.91
CA LEU A 98 14.10 -1.55 -14.08
C LEU A 98 14.89 -2.75 -14.61
N GLU A 99 16.21 -2.61 -14.75
CA GLU A 99 17.08 -3.68 -15.21
C GLU A 99 17.04 -4.88 -14.27
N LEU A 100 17.15 -4.65 -12.96
CA LEU A 100 17.05 -5.70 -11.96
C LEU A 100 15.70 -6.40 -12.01
N TRP A 101 14.61 -5.63 -12.16
CA TRP A 101 13.27 -6.17 -12.25
C TRP A 101 13.12 -7.06 -13.47
N LYS A 102 13.52 -6.61 -14.67
CA LYS A 102 13.57 -7.41 -15.89
C LYS A 102 14.33 -8.71 -15.71
N GLN A 103 15.48 -8.67 -15.04
CA GLN A 103 16.31 -9.85 -14.83
C GLN A 103 15.65 -10.89 -13.93
N VAL A 104 15.00 -10.47 -12.84
CA VAL A 104 14.38 -11.42 -11.89
C VAL A 104 13.05 -11.97 -12.38
N THR A 105 12.31 -11.19 -13.18
CA THR A 105 11.09 -11.64 -13.87
C THR A 105 11.41 -12.44 -15.14
N LYS A 106 12.64 -12.32 -15.66
CA LYS A 106 13.04 -12.83 -16.99
C LYS A 106 12.16 -12.28 -18.12
N ASN A 107 11.67 -11.06 -17.97
CA ASN A 107 10.78 -10.45 -18.93
C ASN A 107 11.37 -9.12 -19.45
N PRO A 108 11.95 -9.11 -20.66
CA PRO A 108 12.53 -7.90 -21.22
C PRO A 108 11.47 -6.85 -21.64
N LEU A 109 10.20 -7.25 -21.76
CA LEU A 109 9.08 -6.40 -22.20
C LEU A 109 8.62 -5.40 -21.13
N ILE A 110 9.04 -5.57 -19.87
CA ILE A 110 8.69 -4.62 -18.81
C ILE A 110 9.36 -3.28 -19.12
N THR A 111 8.60 -2.21 -19.37
CA THR A 111 9.19 -0.93 -19.81
C THR A 111 9.37 0.08 -18.68
N GLN A 112 8.71 -0.12 -17.54
CA GLN A 112 8.55 0.91 -16.53
C GLN A 112 8.70 0.34 -15.11
N VAL A 113 9.31 1.15 -14.26
CA VAL A 113 9.22 1.10 -12.80
C VAL A 113 9.19 2.55 -12.32
N ASP A 114 8.57 2.81 -11.18
CA ASP A 114 8.61 4.12 -10.54
C ASP A 114 9.35 3.99 -9.21
N VAL A 115 10.32 4.86 -8.96
CA VAL A 115 11.03 4.92 -7.68
C VAL A 115 11.16 6.37 -7.24
N ARG A 116 10.67 6.67 -6.05
CA ARG A 116 10.66 8.05 -5.51
C ARG A 116 11.09 8.06 -4.06
N LYS A 117 11.78 9.12 -3.65
CA LYS A 117 11.92 9.44 -2.23
C LYS A 117 10.54 9.77 -1.67
N VAL A 118 10.28 9.37 -0.42
CA VAL A 118 9.11 9.82 0.33
C VAL A 118 9.50 11.04 1.16
N CYS A 119 8.95 12.19 0.82
CA CYS A 119 9.20 13.46 1.51
C CYS A 119 8.21 13.70 2.66
N GLN A 120 8.54 14.60 3.60
CA GLN A 120 7.57 15.02 4.63
C GLN A 120 6.37 15.71 3.98
N GLY A 121 5.15 15.32 4.37
CA GLY A 121 3.90 15.82 3.79
C GLY A 121 3.42 15.03 2.57
N GLU A 122 4.23 14.14 1.97
CA GLU A 122 3.75 13.18 0.96
C GLU A 122 3.09 11.97 1.63
N ASN A 123 2.12 12.24 2.50
CA ASN A 123 1.33 11.18 3.12
C ASN A 123 0.59 10.37 2.06
N ASP A 124 0.35 10.90 0.85
CA ASP A 124 -0.33 10.19 -0.24
C ASP A 124 0.29 8.84 -0.60
N LYS A 125 1.63 8.73 -0.71
CA LYS A 125 2.30 7.45 -1.05
C LYS A 125 2.25 6.46 0.11
N VAL A 126 2.22 6.97 1.33
CA VAL A 126 2.07 6.18 2.55
C VAL A 126 0.63 5.68 2.65
N TYR A 127 -0.33 6.57 2.42
CA TYR A 127 -1.73 6.27 2.25
C TYR A 127 -1.94 5.30 1.09
N GLU A 128 -1.17 5.29 0.01
CA GLU A 128 -1.33 4.29 -1.06
C GLU A 128 -1.11 2.84 -0.57
N ILE A 129 -0.12 2.61 0.30
CA ILE A 129 0.05 1.31 0.96
C ILE A 129 -1.06 1.06 1.99
N ALA A 130 -1.45 2.10 2.75
CA ALA A 130 -2.43 2.00 3.83
C ALA A 130 -3.91 2.10 3.38
N LYS A 131 -4.18 2.47 2.12
CA LYS A 131 -5.49 2.47 1.46
C LYS A 131 -5.83 1.01 1.19
N TYR A 132 -6.17 0.31 2.26
CA TYR A 132 -6.58 -1.08 2.29
C TYR A 132 -7.99 -1.27 1.69
N SER A 133 -8.78 -0.21 1.43
CA SER A 133 -10.22 -0.35 1.15
C SER A 133 -10.79 0.48 -0.01
N ALA A 134 -10.03 1.42 -0.60
CA ALA A 134 -10.64 2.55 -1.33
C ALA A 134 -10.38 2.62 -2.85
N LYS A 135 -9.81 1.57 -3.46
CA LYS A 135 -9.80 1.43 -4.92
C LYS A 135 -10.50 0.13 -5.29
N GLU A 136 -11.79 0.08 -4.95
CA GLU A 136 -12.67 -1.05 -5.23
C GLU A 136 -13.60 -0.81 -6.43
N SER A 137 -13.46 0.32 -7.13
CA SER A 137 -14.26 0.60 -8.33
C SER A 137 -14.09 -0.46 -9.41
N ASP A 138 -12.85 -0.95 -9.60
CA ASP A 138 -12.52 -1.89 -10.68
C ASP A 138 -13.14 -3.27 -10.43
N TYR A 139 -13.37 -3.66 -9.16
CA TYR A 139 -14.03 -4.93 -8.83
C TYR A 139 -15.51 -4.93 -9.21
N LEU A 140 -16.14 -3.75 -9.22
CA LEU A 140 -17.59 -3.59 -9.33
C LEU A 140 -18.05 -3.35 -10.77
N VAL A 141 -17.16 -3.49 -11.76
CA VAL A 141 -17.48 -3.31 -13.18
C VAL A 141 -18.48 -4.36 -13.66
N SER A 142 -18.25 -5.64 -13.33
CA SER A 142 -19.18 -6.73 -13.64
C SER A 142 -18.96 -7.92 -12.70
N GLN A 143 -19.94 -8.84 -12.66
CA GLN A 143 -19.80 -10.08 -11.89
C GLN A 143 -18.61 -10.92 -12.39
N GLU A 144 -18.39 -10.98 -13.69
CA GLU A 144 -17.28 -11.75 -14.27
C GLU A 144 -15.93 -11.18 -13.83
N VAL A 145 -15.78 -9.86 -13.90
CA VAL A 145 -14.57 -9.16 -13.45
C VAL A 145 -14.34 -9.40 -11.96
N PHE A 146 -15.39 -9.27 -11.14
CA PHE A 146 -15.35 -9.57 -9.71
C PHE A 146 -14.88 -11.01 -9.44
N GLU A 147 -15.41 -12.00 -10.16
CA GLU A 147 -15.02 -13.40 -9.98
C GLU A 147 -13.54 -13.63 -10.28
N VAL A 148 -13.00 -12.98 -11.32
CA VAL A 148 -11.57 -13.07 -11.66
C VAL A 148 -10.72 -12.50 -10.52
N PHE A 149 -11.03 -11.30 -10.05
CA PHE A 149 -10.33 -10.69 -8.91
C PHE A 149 -10.44 -11.53 -7.64
N TYR A 150 -11.64 -12.02 -7.33
CA TYR A 150 -11.87 -12.87 -6.15
C TYR A 150 -11.02 -14.13 -6.23
N ARG A 151 -11.02 -14.85 -7.36
CA ARG A 151 -10.20 -16.06 -7.54
C ARG A 151 -8.71 -15.75 -7.46
N ALA A 152 -8.27 -14.65 -8.07
CA ALA A 152 -6.87 -14.24 -8.10
C ALA A 152 -6.34 -13.72 -6.75
N LEU A 153 -7.21 -13.20 -5.88
CA LEU A 153 -6.80 -12.62 -4.58
C LEU A 153 -7.11 -13.53 -3.38
N LYS A 154 -8.10 -14.43 -3.51
CA LYS A 154 -8.52 -15.31 -2.42
C LYS A 154 -7.36 -16.15 -1.88
N GLY A 155 -7.20 -16.10 -0.56
CA GLY A 155 -6.14 -16.82 0.14
C GLY A 155 -4.73 -16.26 -0.07
N LYS A 156 -4.57 -15.16 -0.83
CA LYS A 156 -3.28 -14.49 -0.99
C LYS A 156 -3.12 -13.39 0.05
N ARG A 157 -1.91 -13.27 0.58
CA ARG A 157 -1.55 -12.17 1.47
C ARG A 157 -1.25 -10.93 0.64
N LEU A 158 -2.20 -10.00 0.60
CA LEU A 158 -2.10 -8.77 -0.19
C LEU A 158 -1.01 -7.83 0.31
N ILE A 159 -0.87 -7.71 1.64
CA ILE A 159 0.18 -6.88 2.24
C ILE A 159 1.16 -7.72 3.04
N VAL A 160 2.44 -7.52 2.76
CA VAL A 160 3.55 -8.22 3.39
C VAL A 160 4.52 -7.22 4.00
N TYR A 161 4.81 -7.40 5.28
CA TYR A 161 5.79 -6.62 6.04
C TYR A 161 7.08 -7.43 6.26
N SER A 162 8.23 -6.78 6.13
CA SER A 162 9.56 -7.39 6.29
C SER A 162 10.54 -6.44 6.98
N GLY A 163 11.54 -6.99 7.66
CA GLY A 163 12.56 -6.25 8.41
C GLY A 163 11.95 -5.27 9.41
N LEU A 164 12.47 -4.04 9.43
CA LEU A 164 12.00 -2.96 10.32
C LEU A 164 10.50 -2.71 10.28
N PHE A 165 9.84 -2.89 9.13
CA PHE A 165 8.38 -2.73 9.04
C PHE A 165 7.63 -3.85 9.76
N LYS A 166 8.15 -5.08 9.74
CA LYS A 166 7.56 -6.21 10.48
C LYS A 166 7.69 -5.97 11.99
N GLU A 167 8.86 -5.54 12.43
CA GLU A 167 9.13 -5.22 13.84
C GLU A 167 8.26 -4.06 14.33
N ALA A 168 8.18 -2.98 13.56
CA ALA A 168 7.34 -1.84 13.90
C ALA A 168 5.84 -2.18 13.88
N MET A 169 5.40 -3.10 13.01
CA MET A 169 4.02 -3.62 13.04
C MET A 169 3.75 -4.44 14.30
N THR A 170 4.69 -5.26 14.77
CA THR A 170 4.56 -5.97 16.05
C THR A 170 4.44 -4.97 17.21
N LYS A 171 5.31 -3.95 17.27
CA LYS A 171 5.25 -2.89 18.28
C LYS A 171 3.93 -2.13 18.26
N PHE A 172 3.44 -1.80 17.05
CA PHE A 172 2.14 -1.15 16.87
C PHE A 172 1.01 -1.98 17.46
N LYS A 173 0.94 -3.28 17.14
CA LYS A 173 -0.09 -4.20 17.66
C LYS A 173 -0.03 -4.38 19.18
N ASN A 174 1.14 -4.20 19.78
CA ASN A 174 1.33 -4.24 21.22
C ASN A 174 1.01 -2.91 21.93
N GLY A 175 0.61 -1.87 21.20
CA GLY A 175 0.39 -0.53 21.76
C GLY A 175 1.67 0.21 22.15
N GLU A 176 2.84 -0.25 21.71
CA GLU A 176 4.13 0.40 22.06
C GLU A 176 4.37 1.69 21.27
N LEU A 177 3.58 1.96 20.22
CA LEU A 177 3.77 3.10 19.32
C LEU A 177 2.72 4.21 19.46
N GLU A 178 1.93 4.22 20.54
CA GLU A 178 0.87 5.21 20.78
C GLU A 178 1.38 6.66 20.70
N ALA A 179 2.57 6.93 21.24
CA ALA A 179 3.20 8.26 21.20
C ALA A 179 3.48 8.79 19.79
N TYR A 180 3.47 7.91 18.78
CA TYR A 180 3.72 8.25 17.37
C TYR A 180 2.43 8.34 16.54
N LYS A 181 1.25 8.21 17.14
CA LYS A 181 -0.02 8.45 16.45
C LYS A 181 -0.20 9.95 16.23
N GLU A 182 -0.68 10.30 15.04
CA GLU A 182 -1.04 11.68 14.74
C GLU A 182 -2.37 12.01 15.42
N LYS A 183 -2.50 13.25 15.89
CA LYS A 183 -3.77 13.76 16.40
C LYS A 183 -4.68 14.08 15.21
N ASP A 184 -5.93 13.66 15.27
CA ASP A 184 -6.90 14.06 14.25
C ASP A 184 -7.20 15.56 14.42
N MET A 185 -6.81 16.34 13.41
CA MET A 185 -7.06 17.78 13.35
C MET A 185 -8.40 18.10 12.65
N THR A 186 -9.08 17.07 12.15
CA THR A 186 -10.40 17.20 11.54
C THR A 186 -11.42 17.58 12.59
N ASN A 187 -12.19 18.63 12.31
CA ASN A 187 -13.32 19.02 13.14
C ASN A 187 -14.61 18.44 12.54
N TYR A 188 -15.09 17.34 13.09
CA TYR A 188 -16.38 16.76 12.78
C TYR A 188 -17.48 17.60 13.41
N VAL A 189 -18.42 18.04 12.57
CA VAL A 189 -19.53 18.92 12.97
C VAL A 189 -20.90 18.33 12.67
N TYR A 190 -20.98 17.26 11.88
CA TYR A 190 -22.23 16.60 11.50
C TYR A 190 -22.27 15.14 11.96
N ALA A 191 -23.43 14.72 12.44
CA ALA A 191 -23.84 13.32 12.45
C ALA A 191 -24.71 13.06 11.21
N ILE A 192 -24.37 12.01 10.47
CA ILE A 192 -25.14 11.58 9.30
C ILE A 192 -25.50 10.11 9.46
N MET A 193 -26.78 9.80 9.41
CA MET A 193 -27.31 8.44 9.49
C MET A 193 -27.98 8.08 8.17
N TYR A 194 -27.54 6.98 7.58
CA TYR A 194 -28.18 6.37 6.42
C TYR A 194 -28.74 5.00 6.83
N ASN A 195 -29.89 4.63 6.27
CA ASN A 195 -30.28 3.24 6.20
C ASN A 195 -30.01 2.68 4.81
N TRP A 196 -29.84 1.37 4.72
CA TRP A 196 -29.89 0.65 3.45
C TRP A 196 -31.29 0.06 3.26
N GLY A 197 -31.96 0.44 2.17
CA GLY A 197 -33.30 -0.02 1.83
C GLY A 197 -33.60 0.20 0.35
N ASP A 198 -34.43 -0.64 -0.26
CA ASP A 198 -34.79 -0.53 -1.69
C ASP A 198 -33.59 -0.41 -2.65
N LYS A 199 -32.51 -1.15 -2.36
CA LYS A 199 -31.24 -1.14 -3.13
C LYS A 199 -30.56 0.23 -3.20
N LYS A 200 -30.82 1.13 -2.25
CA LYS A 200 -30.16 2.43 -2.12
C LYS A 200 -29.92 2.81 -0.67
N TYR A 201 -28.99 3.74 -0.45
CA TYR A 201 -28.87 4.41 0.84
C TYR A 201 -29.92 5.51 0.94
N LEU A 202 -30.73 5.48 2.00
CA LEU A 202 -31.70 6.53 2.31
C LEU A 202 -31.16 7.33 3.50
N GLU A 203 -31.01 8.65 3.31
CA GLU A 203 -30.63 9.56 4.40
C GLU A 203 -31.77 9.59 5.42
N LEU A 204 -31.51 9.10 6.63
CA LEU A 204 -32.46 9.15 7.74
C LEU A 204 -32.34 10.49 8.48
N GLU A 205 -31.10 10.91 8.71
CA GLU A 205 -30.82 12.08 9.52
C GLU A 205 -29.50 12.71 9.09
N LYS A 206 -29.50 14.03 9.01
CA LYS A 206 -28.31 14.85 8.91
C LYS A 206 -28.48 16.03 9.86
N ARG A 207 -27.72 16.02 10.95
CA ARG A 207 -27.79 17.07 11.98
C ARG A 207 -26.41 17.49 12.45
N LEU A 208 -26.33 18.68 13.04
CA LEU A 208 -25.13 19.10 13.75
C LEU A 208 -24.91 18.21 14.99
N LEU A 209 -23.66 17.99 15.32
CA LEU A 209 -23.28 17.36 16.58
C LEU A 209 -23.57 18.32 17.74
N THR A 210 -24.00 17.75 18.86
CA THR A 210 -24.11 18.48 20.13
C THR A 210 -22.73 18.82 20.68
N ASP A 211 -22.66 19.78 21.60
CA ASP A 211 -21.38 20.16 22.23
C ASP A 211 -20.68 18.98 22.91
N ASP A 212 -21.43 18.05 23.48
CA ASP A 212 -20.87 16.87 24.13
C ASP A 212 -20.39 15.82 23.12
N GLU A 213 -21.13 15.59 22.03
CA GLU A 213 -20.67 14.73 20.92
C GLU A 213 -19.42 15.32 20.25
N MET A 214 -19.37 16.65 20.05
CA MET A 214 -18.19 17.31 19.50
C MET A 214 -16.96 17.14 20.39
N LYS A 215 -17.11 17.18 21.72
CA LYS A 215 -16.00 16.90 22.66
C LYS A 215 -15.55 15.45 22.60
N GLU A 216 -16.49 14.53 22.37
CA GLU A 216 -16.20 13.10 22.29
C GLU A 216 -15.42 12.76 21.03
N VAL A 217 -15.85 13.24 19.86
CA VAL A 217 -15.29 12.81 18.57
C VAL A 217 -14.07 13.64 18.11
N ASN A 218 -13.98 14.91 18.50
CA ASN A 218 -12.92 15.79 17.99
C ASN A 218 -11.65 15.74 18.85
N GLY A 219 -10.50 15.87 18.20
CA GLY A 219 -9.20 15.89 18.88
C GLY A 219 -8.75 14.55 19.44
N GLN A 220 -9.41 13.45 19.06
CA GLN A 220 -8.94 12.10 19.30
C GLN A 220 -7.66 11.82 18.48
N MET A 221 -6.89 10.79 18.89
CA MET A 221 -5.82 10.27 18.03
C MET A 221 -6.43 9.56 16.83
N VAL A 222 -5.77 9.65 15.67
CA VAL A 222 -6.14 8.87 14.50
C VAL A 222 -6.00 7.39 14.86
N ASN A 223 -7.13 6.72 15.05
CA ASN A 223 -7.21 5.29 15.26
C ASN A 223 -7.76 4.64 13.98
N GLU A 224 -7.12 3.57 13.53
CA GLU A 224 -7.79 2.63 12.61
C GLU A 224 -8.91 1.98 13.42
N LYS A 225 -10.18 2.24 13.08
CA LYS A 225 -11.27 1.41 13.56
C LYS A 225 -11.06 0.01 12.98
N ASP A 226 -10.90 -0.99 13.84
CA ASP A 226 -11.06 -2.38 13.42
C ASP A 226 -12.48 -2.51 12.86
N ILE A 227 -12.58 -2.76 11.55
CA ILE A 227 -13.83 -3.21 10.94
C ILE A 227 -13.85 -4.72 11.19
N GLU A 228 -14.52 -5.14 12.26
CA GLU A 228 -14.84 -6.55 12.51
C GLU A 228 -15.75 -7.13 11.41
#